data_AF-A0A967GEU2-F1
#
_entry.id   AF-A0A967GEU2-F1
#
_cell.length_a   1.000
_cell.length_b   1.000
_cell.length_c   1.000
_cell.angle_alpha   90.00
_cell.angle_beta   90.00
_cell.angle_gamma   90.00
#
_symmetry.space_group_name_H-M   'P 1'
#
loop_
_entity.id
_entity.type
_entity.pdbx_description
1 polymer ?
#
loop_
_entity_poly.entity_id
_entity_poly.type
_entity_poly.pdbx_seq_one_letter_code
_entity_poly.pdbx_strand_id
1 'polypeptide(L)' 'AACDLFLLPSDLESFGLAALEAMACEVPVIATNVGGLPELIQSGEDGCLVAPRDVEAMTRCAVELLSEPQRA' A
#
# COMPACT_ATOMS: atom_id res chain seq x y z
N ALA A 1 6.15 11.27 10.59
CA ALA A 1 7.09 10.17 10.30
C ALA A 1 8.13 10.63 9.27
N ALA A 2 9.20 9.87 9.01
CA ALA A 2 10.21 10.20 7.98
C ALA A 2 10.02 9.41 6.66
N CYS A 3 8.85 8.80 6.48
CA CYS A 3 8.53 7.95 5.32
C CYS A 3 7.34 8.55 4.58
N ASP A 4 7.45 8.67 3.25
CA ASP A 4 6.40 9.25 2.41
C ASP A 4 5.49 8.18 1.78
N LEU A 5 5.94 6.92 1.72
CA LEU A 5 5.22 5.80 1.10
C LEU A 5 5.72 4.46 1.64
N PHE A 6 4.80 3.54 1.97
CA PHE A 6 5.14 2.18 2.41
C PHE A 6 4.68 1.14 1.39
N LEU A 7 5.57 0.19 1.04
CA LEU A 7 5.28 -0.89 0.08
C LEU A 7 5.37 -2.25 0.76
N LEU A 8 4.36 -3.10 0.56
CA LEU A 8 4.31 -4.48 1.04
C LEU A 8 4.04 -5.47 -0.11
N PRO A 9 5.07 -5.84 -0.89
CA PRO A 9 4.95 -6.68 -2.09
C PRO A 9 4.96 -8.18 -1.79
N SER A 10 4.20 -8.61 -0.78
CA SER A 10 4.23 -9.99 -0.29
C SER A 10 3.55 -10.97 -1.25
N ASP A 11 4.14 -12.15 -1.48
CA ASP A 11 3.43 -13.25 -2.17
C ASP A 11 2.40 -13.92 -1.24
N LEU A 12 2.66 -13.86 0.08
CA LEU A 12 1.83 -14.39 1.16
C LEU A 12 1.91 -13.43 2.34
N GLU A 13 0.77 -13.06 2.88
CA GLU A 13 0.65 -12.22 4.07
C GLU A 13 -0.49 -12.77 4.92
N SER A 14 -0.38 -12.74 6.25
CA SER A 14 -1.48 -13.21 7.09
C SER A 14 -2.44 -12.07 7.39
N PHE A 15 -1.91 -10.96 7.92
CA PHE A 15 -2.73 -9.83 8.37
C PHE A 15 -2.20 -8.49 7.86
N GLY A 16 -0.88 -8.32 7.74
CA GLY A 16 -0.31 -7.04 7.35
C GLY A 16 -0.20 -6.03 8.50
N LEU A 17 0.27 -6.46 9.68
CA LEU A 17 0.53 -5.54 10.80
C LEU A 17 1.43 -4.37 10.41
N ALA A 18 2.44 -4.61 9.58
CA ALA A 18 3.31 -3.56 9.07
C ALA A 18 2.56 -2.53 8.21
N ALA A 19 1.56 -2.96 7.43
CA ALA A 19 0.68 -2.04 6.70
C ALA A 19 -0.20 -1.23 7.67
N LEU A 20 -0.73 -1.86 8.71
CA LEU A 20 -1.53 -1.18 9.74
C LEU A 20 -0.70 -0.13 10.51
N GLU A 21 0.55 -0.44 10.85
CA GLU A 21 1.47 0.49 11.50
C GLU A 21 1.79 1.69 10.59
N ALA A 22 1.98 1.46 9.29
CA ALA A 22 2.18 2.53 8.31
C ALA A 22 0.95 3.44 8.20
N MET A 23 -0.25 2.86 8.10
CA MET A 23 -1.51 3.61 8.09
C MET A 23 -1.71 4.42 9.38
N ALA A 24 -1.39 3.84 10.55
CA ALA A 24 -1.45 4.54 11.83
C ALA A 24 -0.44 5.70 11.92
N CYS A 25 0.61 5.69 11.11
CA CYS A 25 1.58 6.78 10.96
C CYS A 25 1.19 7.79 9.86
N GLU A 26 -0.02 7.69 9.30
CA GLU A 26 -0.50 8.51 8.18
C GLU A 26 0.42 8.39 6.94
N VAL A 27 1.02 7.20 6.74
CA VAL A 27 1.83 6.89 5.58
C VAL A 27 0.98 6.09 4.58
N PRO A 28 0.84 6.54 3.32
CA PRO A 28 0.09 5.79 2.32
C PRO A 28 0.72 4.42 2.07
N VAL A 29 -0.13 3.41 1.88
CA VAL A 29 0.30 2.01 1.70
C VAL A 29 -0.02 1.50 0.31
N ILE A 30 0.97 0.86 -0.31
CA ILE A 30 0.77 0.03 -1.50
C ILE A 30 1.09 -1.41 -1.10
N ALA A 31 0.14 -2.32 -1.29
CA ALA A 31 0.32 -3.72 -0.93
C ALA A 31 -0.24 -4.65 -2.00
N THR A 32 0.13 -5.92 -1.90
CA THR A 32 -0.46 -6.98 -2.74
C THR A 32 -1.83 -7.39 -2.22
N ASN A 33 -2.75 -7.74 -3.13
CA ASN A 33 -4.09 -8.22 -2.83
C ASN A 33 -4.07 -9.70 -2.36
N VAL A 34 -3.41 -9.97 -1.22
CA VAL A 34 -3.27 -11.31 -0.63
C VAL A 34 -3.48 -11.27 0.87
N GLY A 35 -3.89 -12.40 1.45
CA GLY A 35 -4.04 -12.50 2.90
C GLY A 35 -5.13 -11.59 3.45
N GLY A 36 -4.88 -11.02 4.62
CA GLY A 36 -5.75 -10.02 5.27
C GLY A 36 -5.61 -8.59 4.76
N LEU A 37 -4.67 -8.30 3.83
CA LEU A 37 -4.48 -6.95 3.29
C LEU A 37 -5.74 -6.34 2.65
N PRO A 38 -6.59 -7.10 1.92
CA PRO A 38 -7.81 -6.57 1.32
C PRO A 38 -8.92 -6.25 2.33
N GLU A 39 -8.81 -6.74 3.56
CA GLU A 39 -9.69 -6.38 4.67
C GLU A 39 -9.23 -5.09 5.36
N LEU A 40 -7.94 -4.75 5.23
CA LEU A 40 -7.32 -3.60 5.87
C LEU A 40 -7.30 -2.35 4.98
N ILE A 41 -7.08 -2.53 3.67
CA ILE A 41 -6.81 -1.43 2.74
C ILE A 41 -7.94 -1.29 1.73
N GLN A 42 -8.61 -0.13 1.70
CA GLN A 42 -9.57 0.18 0.64
C GLN A 42 -8.83 0.86 -0.53
N SER A 43 -8.64 0.09 -1.62
CA SER A 43 -7.87 0.57 -2.77
C SER A 43 -8.54 1.79 -3.42
N GLY A 44 -7.79 2.89 -3.53
CA GLY A 44 -8.27 4.17 -4.06
C GLY A 44 -8.79 5.15 -3.01
N GLU A 45 -8.95 4.72 -1.75
CA GLU A 45 -9.29 5.59 -0.62
C GLU A 45 -8.10 5.70 0.34
N ASP A 46 -7.59 4.57 0.85
CA ASP A 46 -6.60 4.55 1.94
C ASP A 46 -5.24 3.97 1.49
N GLY A 47 -5.13 3.61 0.21
CA GLY A 47 -3.94 2.98 -0.36
C GLY A 47 -4.18 2.37 -1.74
N CYS A 48 -3.27 1.53 -2.19
CA CYS A 48 -3.37 0.79 -3.45
C CYS A 48 -3.13 -0.70 -3.25
N LEU A 49 -4.04 -1.54 -3.77
CA LEU A 49 -3.88 -2.99 -3.81
C LEU A 49 -3.58 -3.45 -5.24
N VAL A 50 -2.51 -4.21 -5.41
CA VAL A 50 -2.08 -4.76 -6.72
C VAL A 50 -1.97 -6.27 -6.69
N ALA A 51 -1.91 -6.93 -7.86
CA ALA A 51 -1.65 -8.36 -7.91
C ALA A 51 -0.21 -8.69 -7.46
N PRO A 52 0.03 -9.85 -6.82
CA PRO A 52 1.40 -10.31 -6.55
C PRO A 52 2.26 -10.29 -7.81
N ARG A 53 3.48 -9.78 -7.65
CA ARG A 53 4.50 -9.68 -8.71
C ARG A 53 4.13 -8.76 -9.87
N ASP A 54 3.04 -8.00 -9.78
CA ASP A 54 2.70 -6.94 -10.72
C ASP A 54 3.48 -5.66 -10.40
N VAL A 55 4.76 -5.68 -10.78
CA VAL A 55 5.70 -4.57 -10.58
C VAL A 55 5.23 -3.31 -11.29
N GLU A 56 4.58 -3.46 -12.45
CA GLU A 56 4.11 -2.33 -13.25
C GLU A 56 2.97 -1.59 -12.54
N ALA A 57 1.97 -2.32 -12.05
CA ALA A 57 0.88 -1.72 -11.27
C ALA A 57 1.39 -1.06 -9.99
N MET A 58 2.32 -1.70 -9.28
CA MET A 58 2.89 -1.16 -8.05
C MET A 58 3.67 0.13 -8.30
N THR A 59 4.48 0.15 -9.38
CA THR A 59 5.25 1.33 -9.79
C THR A 59 4.32 2.47 -10.17
N ARG A 60 3.25 2.19 -10.92
CA ARG A 60 2.25 3.20 -11.29
C ARG A 60 1.60 3.81 -10.05
N CYS A 61 1.12 3.00 -9.10
CA CYS A 61 0.56 3.49 -7.85
C CYS A 61 1.56 4.34 -7.05
N ALA A 62 2.83 3.93 -6.97
CA ALA A 62 3.86 4.67 -6.26
C ALA A 62 4.12 6.04 -6.88
N VAL A 63 4.22 6.11 -8.20
CA VAL A 63 4.42 7.38 -8.92
C VAL A 63 3.22 8.30 -8.75
N GLU A 64 1.99 7.78 -8.86
CA GLU A 64 0.77 8.56 -8.69
C GLU A 64 0.68 9.18 -7.29
N LEU A 65 0.90 8.39 -6.24
CA LEU A 65 0.84 8.86 -4.85
C LEU A 65 1.95 9.88 -4.52
N LEU A 66 3.17 9.66 -5.00
CA LEU A 66 4.29 10.57 -4.74
C LEU A 66 4.23 11.86 -5.58
N SER A 67 3.54 11.82 -6.73
CA SER A 67 3.38 13.01 -7.59
C SER A 67 2.28 13.95 -7.09
N GLU A 68 1.33 13.44 -6.29
CA GLU A 68 0.20 14.20 -5.77
C GLU A 68 0.12 14.12 -4.24
N PRO A 69 0.99 14.86 -3.51
CA PRO A 69 1.12 14.78 -2.05
C PRO A 69 -0.12 15.22 -1.25
N GLN A 70 -1.24 15.56 -1.90
CA GLN A 70 -2.52 15.96 -1.29
C GLN A 70 -3.59 14.85 -1.31
N ARG A 71 -3.30 13.68 -1.91
CA ARG A 71 -4.26 12.56 -2.02
C ARG A 71 -4.11 11.45 -0.96
N ALA A 72 -3.13 11.57 -0.07
CA ALA A 72 -2.93 10.63 1.03
C ALA A 72 -3.59 11.14 2.31
#